data_AF-A0A0D5YPY7-F1
#
_entry.id   AF-A0A0D5YPY7-F1
#
_cell.length_a   1.000
_cell.length_b   1.000
_cell.length_c   1.000
_cell.angle_alpha   90.00
_cell.angle_beta   90.00
_cell.angle_gamma   90.00
#
_symmetry.space_group_name_H-M   'P 1'
#
loop_
_entity.id
_entity.type
_entity.pdbx_description
1 polymer ?
#
loop_
_entity_poly.entity_id
_entity_poly.type
_entity_poly.pdbx_seq_one_letter_code
_entity_poly.pdbx_strand_id
1 'polypeptide(L)'
;MKLIDTIASWLVNIKLRKDRIENDTDSYLKRGNNGLYVWFLVFGAFFVFWALELYDDYELLWVALLPIALFVLIIMGILVRESYKEQLNRKHSTPKLKLVGINMDFNERVLRRIYNSLVRYELLDENLTSFADFHYFFVLDFEEHDSELHFICTQPQLKYILEKFKRFKNGLHLKTFERSEKVYHKGNLIYAKTLSKKYSEFPPGDEFEGLIDSFFDFLGDY
;
A
#
# COMPACT_ATOMS: atom_id res chain seq x y z
N MET A 1 -26.10 38.19 -27.35
CA MET A 1 -25.97 37.21 -26.24
C MET A 1 -26.08 35.77 -26.70
N LYS A 2 -27.12 35.34 -27.44
CA LYS A 2 -27.29 33.93 -27.89
C LYS A 2 -26.08 33.26 -28.59
N LEU A 3 -25.26 34.02 -29.32
CA LEU A 3 -24.13 33.47 -30.08
C LEU A 3 -22.96 33.05 -29.18
N ILE A 4 -22.73 33.80 -28.10
CA ILE A 4 -21.67 33.52 -27.11
C ILE A 4 -22.06 32.29 -26.28
N ASP A 5 -23.34 32.20 -25.88
CA ASP A 5 -23.85 31.03 -25.15
C ASP A 5 -23.78 29.74 -25.98
N THR A 6 -23.99 29.85 -27.30
CA THR A 6 -23.89 28.70 -28.22
C THR A 6 -22.44 28.23 -28.39
N ILE A 7 -21.49 29.17 -28.49
CA ILE A 7 -20.06 28.86 -28.57
C ILE A 7 -19.55 28.26 -27.25
N ALA A 8 -20.02 28.79 -26.12
CA ALA A 8 -19.69 28.26 -24.80
C ALA A 8 -20.24 26.85 -24.60
N SER A 9 -21.48 26.56 -25.02
CA SER A 9 -22.04 25.21 -24.93
C SER A 9 -21.27 24.22 -25.81
N TRP A 10 -20.82 24.65 -27.00
CA TRP A 10 -20.01 23.83 -27.90
C TRP A 10 -18.63 23.50 -27.31
N LEU A 11 -17.95 24.50 -26.72
CA LEU A 11 -16.67 24.31 -26.03
C LEU A 11 -16.78 23.39 -24.81
N VAL A 12 -17.86 23.54 -24.02
CA VAL A 12 -18.13 22.66 -22.88
C VAL A 12 -18.37 21.23 -23.35
N ASN A 13 -19.11 21.04 -24.45
CA ASN A 13 -19.40 19.70 -24.98
C ASN A 13 -18.14 19.02 -25.57
N ILE A 14 -17.23 19.80 -26.16
CA ILE A 14 -15.92 19.29 -26.61
C ILE A 14 -15.03 18.92 -25.43
N LYS A 15 -14.99 19.74 -24.38
CA LYS A 15 -14.22 19.45 -23.17
C LYS A 15 -14.76 18.20 -22.47
N LEU A 16 -16.08 18.06 -22.36
CA LEU A 16 -16.73 16.86 -21.82
C LEU A 16 -16.48 15.61 -22.67
N ARG A 17 -16.36 15.73 -24.00
CA ARG A 17 -15.96 14.61 -24.86
C ARG A 17 -14.48 14.26 -24.70
N LYS A 18 -13.61 15.25 -24.58
CA LYS A 18 -12.17 15.04 -24.33
C LYS A 18 -11.95 14.35 -22.99
N ASP A 19 -12.58 14.85 -21.92
CA ASP A 19 -12.45 14.28 -20.57
C ASP A 19 -13.07 12.87 -20.50
N ARG A 20 -14.11 12.58 -21.29
CA ARG A 20 -14.67 11.22 -21.42
C ARG A 20 -13.71 10.29 -22.16
N ILE A 21 -13.12 10.72 -23.27
CA ILE A 21 -12.13 9.93 -24.02
C ILE A 21 -10.89 9.68 -23.16
N GLU A 22 -10.41 10.69 -22.43
CA GLU A 22 -9.24 10.60 -21.56
C GLU A 22 -9.50 9.64 -20.39
N ASN A 23 -10.67 9.73 -19.74
CA ASN A 23 -11.11 8.77 -18.73
C ASN A 23 -11.36 7.36 -19.28
N ASP A 24 -11.87 7.22 -20.51
CA ASP A 24 -12.03 5.93 -21.16
C ASP A 24 -10.66 5.33 -21.46
N THR A 25 -9.72 6.05 -22.11
CA THR A 25 -8.35 5.56 -22.33
C THR A 25 -7.61 5.26 -21.03
N ASP A 26 -7.77 6.07 -19.99
CA ASP A 26 -7.12 5.84 -18.69
C ASP A 26 -7.74 4.63 -17.96
N SER A 27 -9.05 4.39 -18.14
CA SER A 27 -9.72 3.18 -17.64
C SER A 27 -9.37 1.91 -18.43
N TYR A 28 -9.15 2.02 -19.75
CA TYR A 28 -8.66 0.94 -20.61
C TYR A 28 -7.18 0.63 -20.39
N LEU A 29 -6.35 1.65 -20.10
CA LEU A 29 -4.94 1.51 -19.71
C LEU A 29 -4.78 0.98 -18.28
N LYS A 30 -5.69 1.33 -17.35
CA LYS A 30 -5.72 0.77 -15.98
C LYS A 30 -6.29 -0.65 -15.91
N ARG A 31 -7.08 -1.09 -16.89
CA ARG A 31 -7.60 -2.47 -16.97
C ARG A 31 -6.65 -3.39 -17.76
N GLY A 32 -5.61 -3.85 -17.08
CA GLY A 32 -4.74 -4.95 -17.53
C GLY A 32 -3.67 -4.54 -18.55
N ASN A 33 -2.84 -5.52 -18.94
CA ASN A 33 -1.63 -5.36 -19.77
C ASN A 33 -1.89 -4.85 -21.22
N ASN A 34 -3.11 -4.38 -21.52
CA ASN A 34 -3.60 -3.95 -22.82
C ASN A 34 -2.84 -2.73 -23.38
N GLY A 35 -2.38 -1.82 -22.52
CA GLY A 35 -1.55 -0.68 -22.94
C GLY A 35 -0.22 -1.10 -23.58
N LEU A 36 0.34 -2.22 -23.10
CA LEU A 36 1.61 -2.76 -23.59
C LEU A 36 1.45 -3.37 -24.98
N TYR A 37 0.33 -4.03 -25.25
CA TYR A 37 -0.01 -4.56 -26.58
C TYR A 37 -0.25 -3.43 -27.59
N VAL A 38 -0.97 -2.37 -27.21
CA VAL A 38 -1.17 -1.20 -28.08
C VAL A 38 0.16 -0.52 -28.40
N TRP A 39 1.04 -0.38 -27.41
CA TRP A 39 2.40 0.12 -27.64
C TRP A 39 3.20 -0.76 -28.59
N PHE A 40 3.19 -2.09 -28.40
CA PHE A 40 3.90 -3.01 -29.31
C PHE A 40 3.37 -2.95 -30.74
N LEU A 41 2.06 -2.76 -30.95
CA LEU A 41 1.49 -2.63 -32.29
C LEU A 41 1.93 -1.32 -32.96
N VAL A 42 1.85 -0.19 -32.26
CA VAL A 42 2.25 1.11 -32.80
C VAL A 42 3.76 1.14 -33.08
N PHE A 43 4.57 0.65 -32.13
CA PHE A 43 6.02 0.62 -32.29
C PHE A 43 6.45 -0.39 -33.35
N GLY A 44 5.81 -1.56 -33.42
CA GLY A 44 6.06 -2.56 -34.46
C GLY A 44 5.76 -2.04 -35.86
N ALA A 45 4.66 -1.31 -36.04
CA ALA A 45 4.33 -0.67 -37.31
C ALA A 45 5.40 0.34 -37.75
N PHE A 46 5.97 1.10 -36.82
CA PHE A 46 7.09 2.01 -37.10
C PHE A 46 8.34 1.27 -37.61
N PHE A 47 8.71 0.16 -36.97
CA PHE A 47 9.86 -0.64 -37.41
C PHE A 47 9.66 -1.30 -38.77
N VAL A 48 8.43 -1.72 -39.09
CA VAL A 48 8.08 -2.24 -40.42
C VAL A 48 8.15 -1.13 -41.47
N PHE A 49 7.62 0.05 -41.18
CA PHE A 49 7.71 1.21 -42.07
C PHE A 49 9.17 1.55 -42.37
N TRP A 50 10.00 1.63 -41.32
CA TRP A 50 11.43 1.92 -41.46
C TRP A 50 12.18 0.83 -42.27
N ALA A 51 11.80 -0.44 -42.11
CA ALA A 51 12.34 -1.53 -42.92
C ALA A 51 11.98 -1.42 -44.41
N LEU A 52 10.76 -0.99 -44.73
CA LEU A 52 10.32 -0.76 -46.12
C LEU A 52 11.07 0.42 -46.75
N GLU A 53 11.21 1.52 -46.01
CA GLU A 53 11.98 2.70 -46.47
C GLU A 53 13.45 2.34 -46.75
N LEU A 54 14.07 1.57 -45.86
CA LEU A 54 15.43 1.04 -46.08
C LEU A 54 15.52 0.06 -47.26
N TYR A 55 14.45 -0.66 -47.58
CA TYR A 55 14.43 -1.53 -48.75
C TYR A 55 14.35 -0.73 -50.04
N ASP A 56 13.49 0.31 -50.08
CA ASP A 56 13.33 1.17 -51.25
C ASP A 56 14.60 1.98 -51.55
N ASP A 57 15.33 2.42 -50.53
CA ASP A 57 16.55 3.22 -50.70
C ASP A 57 17.78 2.41 -51.15
N TYR A 58 17.90 1.15 -50.69
CA TYR A 58 19.13 0.35 -50.87
C TYR A 58 18.93 -0.91 -51.72
N GLU A 59 17.69 -1.31 -52.02
CA GLU A 59 17.28 -2.54 -52.74
C GLU A 59 17.88 -3.84 -52.17
N LEU A 60 18.50 -3.78 -50.99
CA LEU A 60 19.24 -4.86 -50.34
C LEU A 60 18.42 -5.41 -49.19
N LEU A 61 17.86 -6.61 -49.37
CA LEU A 61 17.00 -7.29 -48.38
C LEU A 61 17.64 -7.43 -46.99
N TRP A 62 18.96 -7.63 -46.91
CA TRP A 62 19.64 -7.79 -45.62
C TRP A 62 19.70 -6.49 -44.81
N VAL A 63 19.71 -5.33 -45.47
CA VAL A 63 19.69 -4.01 -44.82
C VAL A 63 18.30 -3.75 -44.26
N ALA A 64 17.26 -4.05 -45.02
CA ALA A 64 15.86 -3.94 -44.62
C ALA A 64 15.48 -4.83 -43.41
N LEU A 65 16.22 -5.93 -43.19
CA LEU A 65 16.01 -6.81 -42.03
C LEU A 65 16.58 -6.25 -40.72
N LEU A 66 17.51 -5.28 -40.76
CA LEU A 66 18.17 -4.76 -39.56
C LEU A 66 17.18 -4.12 -38.55
N PRO A 67 16.24 -3.25 -38.96
CA PRO A 67 15.23 -2.70 -38.05
C PRO A 67 14.36 -3.80 -37.39
N ILE A 68 13.96 -4.81 -38.16
CA ILE A 68 13.12 -5.90 -37.68
C ILE A 68 13.88 -6.74 -36.64
N ALA A 69 15.15 -7.08 -36.93
CA ALA A 69 16.01 -7.79 -36.00
C ALA A 69 16.22 -7.01 -34.70
N LEU A 70 16.41 -5.69 -34.78
CA LEU A 70 16.54 -4.82 -33.61
C LEU A 70 15.26 -4.83 -32.75
N PHE A 71 14.08 -4.75 -33.37
CA PHE A 71 12.81 -4.81 -32.67
C PHE A 71 12.62 -6.14 -31.92
N VAL A 72 12.97 -7.26 -32.54
CA VAL A 72 12.92 -8.59 -31.90
C VAL A 72 13.85 -8.66 -30.68
N LEU A 73 15.07 -8.11 -30.78
CA LEU A 73 16.01 -8.06 -29.64
C LEU A 73 15.47 -7.21 -28.49
N ILE A 74 14.80 -6.09 -28.78
CA ILE A 74 14.17 -5.25 -27.76
C ILE A 74 13.06 -6.01 -27.03
N ILE A 75 12.18 -6.71 -27.75
CA ILE A 75 11.12 -7.54 -27.14
C ILE A 75 11.73 -8.63 -26.26
N MET A 76 12.73 -9.35 -26.77
CA MET A 76 13.46 -10.37 -26.01
C MET A 76 14.05 -9.80 -24.71
N GLY A 77 14.69 -8.62 -24.77
CA GLY A 77 15.23 -7.95 -23.58
C GLY A 77 14.16 -7.60 -22.54
N ILE A 78 12.98 -7.15 -22.97
CA ILE A 78 11.85 -6.86 -22.07
C ILE A 78 11.34 -8.14 -21.41
N LEU A 79 11.10 -9.20 -22.20
CA LEU A 79 10.63 -10.49 -21.68
C LEU A 79 11.62 -11.13 -20.69
N VAL A 80 12.91 -11.07 -20.99
CA VAL A 80 13.96 -11.57 -20.08
C VAL A 80 13.99 -10.75 -18.80
N ARG A 81 13.89 -9.41 -18.88
CA ARG A 81 13.83 -8.55 -17.70
C ARG A 81 12.60 -8.84 -16.84
N GLU A 82 11.46 -9.06 -17.47
CA GLU A 82 10.22 -9.41 -16.78
C GLU A 82 10.31 -10.78 -16.11
N SER A 83 10.79 -11.81 -16.83
CA SER A 83 11.06 -13.14 -16.26
C SER A 83 12.08 -13.10 -15.13
N TYR A 84 13.14 -12.30 -15.26
CA TYR A 84 14.14 -12.12 -14.20
C TYR A 84 13.53 -11.43 -12.98
N LYS A 85 12.72 -10.37 -13.18
CA LYS A 85 12.00 -9.68 -12.10
C LYS A 85 11.00 -10.61 -11.42
N GLU A 86 10.28 -11.44 -12.18
CA GLU A 86 9.38 -12.46 -11.64
C GLU A 86 10.15 -13.50 -10.82
N GLN A 87 11.27 -14.00 -11.32
CA GLN A 87 12.10 -14.97 -10.59
C GLN A 87 12.69 -14.36 -9.31
N LEU A 88 13.13 -13.10 -9.35
CA LEU A 88 13.58 -12.36 -8.16
C LEU A 88 12.44 -12.20 -7.15
N ASN A 89 11.26 -11.81 -7.61
CA ASN A 89 10.07 -11.67 -6.78
C ASN A 89 9.62 -13.01 -6.19
N ARG A 90 9.68 -14.11 -6.93
CA ARG A 90 9.36 -15.47 -6.43
C ARG A 90 10.40 -15.97 -5.42
N LYS A 91 11.68 -15.58 -5.58
CA LYS A 91 12.76 -15.93 -4.64
C LYS A 91 12.72 -15.10 -3.35
N HIS A 92 11.95 -14.00 -3.30
CA HIS A 92 11.78 -13.14 -2.11
C HIS A 92 10.34 -13.08 -1.58
N SER A 93 9.37 -13.62 -2.33
CA SER A 93 7.99 -13.74 -1.92
C SER A 93 7.73 -15.20 -1.52
N THR A 94 8.07 -15.54 -0.28
CA THR A 94 7.24 -16.51 0.43
C THR A 94 5.79 -16.05 0.30
N PRO A 95 4.82 -16.94 0.03
CA PRO A 95 3.42 -16.54 0.01
C PRO A 95 3.14 -15.91 1.37
N LYS A 96 3.01 -14.58 1.43
CA LYS A 96 2.65 -13.88 2.64
C LYS A 96 1.24 -14.40 2.94
N LEU A 97 1.12 -15.36 3.86
CA LEU A 97 -0.14 -15.71 4.50
C LEU A 97 -0.81 -14.39 4.85
N LYS A 98 -1.90 -14.04 4.15
CA LYS A 98 -2.61 -12.79 4.37
C LYS A 98 -2.91 -12.71 5.86
N LEU A 99 -2.53 -11.61 6.49
CA LEU A 99 -2.81 -11.46 7.92
C LEU A 99 -4.32 -11.24 8.02
N VAL A 100 -5.04 -12.25 8.50
CA VAL A 100 -6.51 -12.25 8.50
C VAL A 100 -7.05 -11.33 9.61
N GLY A 101 -6.41 -11.32 10.77
CA GLY A 101 -6.77 -10.48 11.91
C GLY A 101 -5.79 -10.67 13.06
N ILE A 102 -5.92 -9.86 14.12
CA ILE A 102 -5.21 -10.11 15.37
C ILE A 102 -5.93 -11.18 16.19
N ASN A 103 -7.26 -11.24 16.17
CA ASN A 103 -8.10 -12.27 16.81
C ASN A 103 -7.63 -12.63 18.22
N MET A 104 -7.59 -11.64 19.09
CA MET A 104 -7.32 -11.81 20.52
C MET A 104 -8.59 -12.21 21.24
N ASP A 105 -8.47 -13.18 22.16
CA ASP A 105 -9.55 -13.58 23.05
C ASP A 105 -9.57 -12.68 24.29
N PHE A 106 -9.87 -11.40 24.08
CA PHE A 106 -9.94 -10.42 25.15
C PHE A 106 -11.37 -10.21 25.63
N ASN A 107 -11.54 -10.11 26.95
CA ASN A 107 -12.79 -9.63 27.53
C ASN A 107 -13.00 -8.15 27.15
N GLU A 108 -14.18 -7.81 26.62
CA GLU A 108 -14.52 -6.43 26.26
C GLU A 108 -14.28 -5.43 27.41
N ARG A 109 -14.59 -5.82 28.65
CA ARG A 109 -14.35 -4.96 29.83
C ARG A 109 -12.87 -4.65 30.04
N VAL A 110 -12.00 -5.62 29.75
CA VAL A 110 -10.54 -5.45 29.84
C VAL A 110 -10.07 -4.50 28.74
N LEU A 111 -10.45 -4.74 27.49
CA LEU A 111 -10.11 -3.83 26.38
C LEU A 111 -10.62 -2.41 26.62
N ARG A 112 -11.82 -2.26 27.19
CA ARG A 112 -12.40 -0.95 27.53
C ARG A 112 -11.60 -0.22 28.59
N ARG A 113 -11.10 -0.93 29.61
CA ARG A 113 -10.20 -0.34 30.61
C ARG A 113 -8.89 0.12 29.97
N ILE A 114 -8.28 -0.72 29.14
CA ILE A 114 -7.03 -0.37 28.44
C ILE A 114 -7.24 0.85 27.54
N TYR A 115 -8.30 0.83 26.72
CA TYR A 115 -8.68 1.94 25.85
C TYR A 115 -8.86 3.25 26.64
N ASN A 116 -9.67 3.22 27.70
CA ASN A 116 -9.92 4.39 28.53
C ASN A 116 -8.62 4.93 29.16
N SER A 117 -7.71 4.05 29.60
CA SER A 117 -6.40 4.46 30.10
C SER A 117 -5.56 5.10 29.00
N LEU A 118 -5.46 4.48 27.82
CA LEU A 118 -4.68 5.02 26.70
C LEU A 118 -5.19 6.40 26.25
N VAL A 119 -6.50 6.61 26.22
CA VAL A 119 -7.12 7.91 25.91
C VAL A 119 -6.88 8.92 27.04
N ARG A 120 -7.10 8.52 28.30
CA ARG A 120 -6.94 9.40 29.47
C ARG A 120 -5.53 9.97 29.60
N TYR A 121 -4.52 9.20 29.21
CA TYR A 121 -3.12 9.62 29.21
C TYR A 121 -2.65 10.15 27.85
N GLU A 122 -3.58 10.48 26.95
CA GLU A 122 -3.32 11.11 25.64
C GLU A 122 -2.37 10.31 24.74
N LEU A 123 -2.41 8.98 24.84
CA LEU A 123 -1.56 8.08 24.05
C LEU A 123 -2.25 7.65 22.75
N LEU A 124 -3.58 7.59 22.76
CA LEU A 124 -4.45 7.23 21.65
C LEU A 124 -5.39 8.40 21.33
N ASP A 125 -5.61 8.68 20.04
CA ASP A 125 -6.51 9.74 19.59
C ASP A 125 -7.97 9.27 19.62
N GLU A 126 -8.74 9.72 20.61
CA GLU A 126 -10.16 9.40 20.73
C GLU A 126 -11.01 9.94 19.57
N ASN A 127 -10.58 11.00 18.89
CA ASN A 127 -11.34 11.55 17.77
C ASN A 127 -11.23 10.69 16.50
N LEU A 128 -10.13 9.95 16.37
CA LEU A 128 -9.84 9.10 15.20
C LEU A 128 -10.00 7.62 15.49
N THR A 129 -9.91 7.21 16.75
CA THR A 129 -10.04 5.82 17.18
C THR A 129 -11.05 5.74 18.31
N SER A 130 -12.27 5.34 17.98
CA SER A 130 -13.30 5.08 18.99
C SER A 130 -13.01 3.76 19.73
N PHE A 131 -13.73 3.52 20.84
CA PHE A 131 -13.65 2.22 21.50
C PHE A 131 -14.06 1.07 20.58
N ALA A 132 -15.05 1.26 19.70
CA ALA A 132 -15.47 0.23 18.76
C ALA A 132 -14.33 -0.11 17.79
N ASP A 133 -13.62 0.90 17.30
CA ASP A 133 -12.47 0.71 16.42
C ASP A 133 -11.34 -0.06 17.11
N PHE A 134 -11.07 0.33 18.36
CA PHE A 134 -10.10 -0.35 19.20
C PHE A 134 -10.47 -1.81 19.44
N HIS A 135 -11.73 -2.09 19.76
CA HIS A 135 -12.24 -3.42 19.99
C HIS A 135 -12.18 -4.29 18.73
N TYR A 136 -12.69 -3.80 17.60
CA TYR A 136 -12.71 -4.55 16.34
C TYR A 136 -11.31 -4.90 15.86
N PHE A 137 -10.37 -3.96 15.92
CA PHE A 137 -8.99 -4.19 15.51
C PHE A 137 -8.32 -5.36 16.24
N PHE A 138 -8.62 -5.55 17.53
CA PHE A 138 -8.01 -6.62 18.32
C PHE A 138 -8.77 -7.95 18.23
N VAL A 139 -10.09 -7.94 18.02
CA VAL A 139 -10.96 -9.11 18.17
C VAL A 139 -11.40 -9.71 16.84
N LEU A 140 -11.69 -8.88 15.84
CA LEU A 140 -12.27 -9.30 14.56
C LEU A 140 -11.21 -9.47 13.47
N ASP A 141 -11.62 -10.13 12.39
CA ASP A 141 -10.84 -10.21 11.17
C ASP A 141 -10.81 -8.84 10.48
N PHE A 142 -9.66 -8.47 9.93
CA PHE A 142 -9.45 -7.18 9.26
C PHE A 142 -10.29 -6.99 7.99
N GLU A 143 -10.92 -8.05 7.48
CA GLU A 143 -11.87 -7.97 6.36
C GLU A 143 -13.29 -7.59 6.83
N GLU A 144 -13.60 -7.73 8.12
CA GLU A 144 -14.92 -7.44 8.69
C GLU A 144 -15.08 -5.96 9.08
N HIS A 145 -13.98 -5.20 9.14
CA HIS A 145 -14.00 -3.82 9.60
C HIS A 145 -12.88 -2.96 8.98
N ASP A 146 -13.17 -1.66 8.87
CA ASP A 146 -12.19 -0.67 8.40
C ASP A 146 -11.42 0.03 9.53
N SER A 147 -11.70 -0.31 10.79
CA SER A 147 -11.12 0.34 11.97
C SER A 147 -9.59 0.44 11.97
N GLU A 148 -9.12 1.61 12.41
CA GLU A 148 -7.72 1.99 12.48
C GLU A 148 -7.37 2.51 13.89
N LEU A 149 -6.12 2.30 14.31
CA LEU A 149 -5.60 2.79 15.57
C LEU A 149 -4.66 3.98 15.36
N HIS A 150 -4.99 5.12 15.92
CA HIS A 150 -4.23 6.36 15.78
C HIS A 150 -3.58 6.76 17.12
N PHE A 151 -2.26 6.60 17.22
CA PHE A 151 -1.50 6.92 18.43
C PHE A 151 -0.83 8.30 18.34
N ILE A 152 -0.87 9.03 19.44
CA ILE A 152 -0.32 10.40 19.57
C ILE A 152 1.03 10.40 20.32
N CYS A 153 1.33 9.33 21.06
CA CYS A 153 2.57 9.16 21.82
C CYS A 153 3.83 9.13 20.93
N THR A 154 5.02 9.06 21.55
CA THR A 154 6.29 8.93 20.81
C THR A 154 6.49 7.51 20.27
N GLN A 155 7.34 7.33 19.26
CA GLN A 155 7.62 6.00 18.70
C GLN A 155 8.17 4.96 19.70
N PRO A 156 9.07 5.31 20.64
CA PRO A 156 9.51 4.39 21.69
C PRO A 156 8.36 3.96 22.61
N GLN A 157 7.51 4.90 23.02
CA GLN A 157 6.32 4.64 23.83
C GLN A 157 5.32 3.73 23.10
N LEU A 158 5.06 4.03 21.82
CA LEU A 158 4.19 3.21 20.99
C LEU A 158 4.71 1.78 20.87
N LYS A 159 6.01 1.60 20.63
CA LYS A 159 6.61 0.27 20.60
C LYS A 159 6.33 -0.45 21.92
N TYR A 160 6.58 0.20 23.06
CA TYR A 160 6.36 -0.40 24.38
C TYR A 160 4.91 -0.86 24.58
N ILE A 161 3.94 0.01 24.24
CA ILE A 161 2.50 -0.31 24.32
C ILE A 161 2.17 -1.52 23.45
N LEU A 162 2.58 -1.54 22.17
CA LEU A 162 2.34 -2.65 21.26
C LEU A 162 3.01 -3.95 21.73
N GLU A 163 4.13 -3.86 22.45
CA GLU A 163 4.79 -5.02 23.03
C GLU A 163 4.04 -5.62 24.22
N LYS A 164 3.28 -4.83 25.00
CA LYS A 164 2.41 -5.38 26.04
C LYS A 164 1.33 -6.27 25.44
N PHE A 165 0.74 -5.87 24.31
CA PHE A 165 -0.25 -6.70 23.60
C PHE A 165 0.31 -8.06 23.14
N LYS A 166 1.63 -8.18 22.91
CA LYS A 166 2.23 -9.46 22.50
C LYS A 166 2.10 -10.54 23.56
N ARG A 167 2.03 -10.18 24.85
CA ARG A 167 1.91 -11.15 25.95
C ARG A 167 0.62 -11.97 25.87
N PHE A 168 -0.39 -11.48 25.15
CA PHE A 168 -1.72 -12.09 25.10
C PHE A 168 -1.95 -12.96 23.86
N LYS A 169 -1.02 -12.97 22.90
CA LYS A 169 -1.13 -13.83 21.72
C LYS A 169 0.23 -14.29 21.22
N ASN A 170 0.43 -15.60 21.27
CA ASN A 170 1.61 -16.25 20.71
C ASN A 170 1.73 -15.93 19.21
N GLY A 171 2.94 -15.53 18.78
CA GLY A 171 3.22 -15.15 17.39
C GLY A 171 2.84 -13.70 17.03
N LEU A 172 2.36 -12.90 17.98
CA LEU A 172 2.19 -11.47 17.76
C LEU A 172 3.56 -10.76 17.78
N HIS A 173 3.91 -10.13 16.66
CA HIS A 173 5.15 -9.37 16.52
C HIS A 173 4.84 -7.93 16.11
N LEU A 174 5.81 -7.02 16.26
CA LEU A 174 5.68 -5.65 15.73
C LEU A 174 5.40 -5.65 14.22
N LYS A 175 5.98 -6.62 13.50
CA LYS A 175 5.69 -6.84 12.09
C LYS A 175 4.23 -7.21 11.82
N THR A 176 3.51 -7.80 12.77
CA THR A 176 2.09 -8.10 12.63
C THR A 176 1.27 -6.81 12.60
N PHE A 177 1.57 -5.85 13.48
CA PHE A 177 0.94 -4.53 13.47
C PHE A 177 1.35 -3.68 12.26
N GLU A 178 2.59 -3.79 11.76
CA GLU A 178 2.97 -3.16 10.49
C GLU A 178 2.20 -3.76 9.31
N ARG A 179 2.07 -5.08 9.27
CA ARG A 179 1.38 -5.81 8.20
C ARG A 179 -0.14 -5.63 8.19
N SER A 180 -0.73 -5.14 9.28
CA SER A 180 -2.16 -4.83 9.30
C SER A 180 -2.48 -3.55 8.54
N GLU A 181 -1.49 -2.67 8.30
CA GLU A 181 -1.65 -1.38 7.61
C GLU A 181 -2.75 -0.49 8.23
N LYS A 182 -3.05 -0.71 9.52
CA LYS A 182 -4.16 -0.08 10.26
C LYS A 182 -3.70 0.60 11.56
N VAL A 183 -2.39 0.70 11.79
CA VAL A 183 -1.83 1.36 12.98
C VAL A 183 -0.99 2.55 12.56
N TYR A 184 -1.34 3.71 13.10
CA TYR A 184 -0.76 4.99 12.78
C TYR A 184 -0.14 5.64 14.01
N HIS A 185 0.96 6.35 13.79
CA HIS A 185 1.61 7.22 14.75
C HIS A 185 1.64 8.63 14.16
N LYS A 186 0.92 9.56 14.77
CA LYS A 186 0.81 10.96 14.33
C LYS A 186 0.49 11.05 12.82
N GLY A 187 -0.54 10.32 12.39
CA GLY A 187 -1.02 10.29 10.99
C GLY A 187 -0.18 9.48 10.01
N ASN A 188 0.91 8.83 10.44
CA ASN A 188 1.76 8.01 9.56
C ASN A 188 1.70 6.53 9.96
N LEU A 189 1.65 5.63 8.98
CA LEU A 189 1.75 4.19 9.25
C LEU A 189 3.03 3.84 10.00
N ILE A 190 2.92 2.89 10.92
CA ILE A 190 4.07 2.41 11.67
C ILE A 190 4.95 1.48 10.83
N TYR A 191 6.24 1.46 11.15
CA TYR A 191 7.18 0.49 10.62
C TYR A 191 7.95 -0.14 11.78
N ALA A 192 7.97 -1.48 11.87
CA ALA A 192 8.58 -2.20 12.98
C ALA A 192 10.07 -1.89 13.12
N LYS A 193 10.77 -1.70 12.00
CA LYS A 193 12.19 -1.30 11.99
C LYS A 193 12.40 0.08 12.61
N THR A 194 11.55 1.04 12.28
CA THR A 194 11.65 2.42 12.77
C THR A 194 11.36 2.47 14.28
N LEU A 195 10.27 1.81 14.71
CA LEU A 195 9.92 1.68 16.13
C LEU A 195 11.07 1.05 16.93
N SER A 196 11.65 -0.05 16.43
CA SER A 196 12.74 -0.74 17.12
C SER A 196 13.99 0.12 17.21
N LYS A 197 14.38 0.80 16.13
CA LYS A 197 15.52 1.72 16.11
C LYS A 197 15.33 2.86 17.10
N LYS A 198 14.16 3.52 17.09
CA LYS A 198 13.88 4.63 18.00
C LYS A 198 13.83 4.24 19.46
N TYR A 199 13.30 3.07 19.76
CA TYR A 199 13.33 2.53 21.11
C TYR A 199 14.75 2.27 21.62
N SER A 200 15.64 1.76 20.77
CA SER A 200 17.05 1.54 21.16
C SER A 200 17.82 2.85 21.35
N GLU A 201 17.50 3.88 20.57
CA GLU A 201 18.13 5.20 20.69
C GLU A 201 17.63 5.97 21.93
N PHE A 202 16.31 5.92 22.18
CA PHE A 202 15.63 6.71 23.20
C PHE A 202 14.54 5.86 23.85
N PRO A 203 14.88 4.91 24.73
CA PRO A 203 13.88 4.10 25.41
C PRO A 203 12.96 5.00 26.27
N PRO A 204 11.70 4.61 26.49
CA PRO A 204 10.85 5.29 27.46
C PRO A 204 11.48 5.19 28.87
N GLY A 205 11.21 6.17 29.72
CA GLY A 205 11.66 6.14 31.11
C GLY A 205 10.83 5.19 31.99
N ASP A 206 11.40 4.76 33.11
CA ASP A 206 10.78 3.82 34.05
C ASP A 206 9.38 4.25 34.54
N GLU A 207 9.17 5.56 34.70
CA GLU A 207 7.87 6.12 35.08
C GLU A 207 6.79 5.82 34.03
N PHE A 208 7.13 6.00 32.75
CA PHE A 208 6.21 5.67 31.66
C PHE A 208 5.98 4.17 31.58
N GLU A 209 7.05 3.37 31.72
CA GLU A 209 6.94 1.91 31.69
C GLU A 209 6.02 1.39 32.79
N GLY A 210 6.20 1.84 34.04
CA GLY A 210 5.35 1.50 35.17
C GLY A 210 3.90 1.97 34.98
N LEU A 211 3.71 3.16 34.41
CA LEU A 211 2.37 3.64 34.06
C LEU A 211 1.68 2.71 33.06
N ILE A 212 2.36 2.33 31.97
CA ILE A 212 1.78 1.42 30.98
C ILE A 212 1.53 0.05 31.60
N ASP A 213 2.46 -0.48 32.41
CA ASP A 213 2.26 -1.74 33.11
C ASP A 213 0.99 -1.72 33.98
N SER A 214 0.73 -0.61 34.67
CA SER A 214 -0.51 -0.44 35.45
C SER A 214 -1.81 -0.56 34.64
N PHE A 215 -1.76 -0.32 33.33
CA PHE A 215 -2.92 -0.51 32.45
C PHE A 215 -3.21 -1.99 32.19
N PHE A 216 -2.30 -2.88 32.55
CA PHE A 216 -2.41 -4.32 32.39
C PHE A 216 -2.33 -5.06 33.75
N ASP A 217 -2.08 -4.38 34.87
CA ASP A 217 -1.91 -4.98 36.21
C ASP A 217 -3.13 -5.79 36.71
N PHE A 218 -4.34 -5.49 36.24
CA PHE A 218 -5.55 -6.27 36.58
C PHE A 218 -5.55 -7.71 36.02
N LEU A 219 -4.46 -8.12 35.35
CA LEU A 219 -4.23 -9.45 34.80
C LEU A 219 -3.27 -10.30 35.66
N GLY A 220 -2.82 -9.78 36.81
CA GLY A 220 -1.86 -10.43 37.72
C GLY A 220 -2.42 -11.47 38.70
N ASP A 221 -3.72 -11.77 38.66
CA ASP A 221 -4.36 -12.79 39.50
C ASP A 221 -4.78 -14.03 38.68
N TYR A 222 -3.82 -14.72 38.05
CA TYR A 222 -3.99 -16.08 37.50
C TYR A 222 -2.72 -16.92 37.64
#